data_AF-A0A7C3ZCV6-F1
#
_entry.id   AF-A0A7C3ZCV6-F1
#
_cell.length_a   1.000
_cell.length_b   1.000
_cell.length_c   1.000
_cell.angle_alpha   90.00
_cell.angle_beta   90.00
_cell.angle_gamma   90.00
#
_symmetry.space_group_name_H-M   'P 1'
#
loop_
_entity.id
_entity.type
_entity.pdbx_description
1 polymer ?
#
loop_
_entity_poly.entity_id
_entity_poly.type
_entity_poly.pdbx_seq_one_letter_code
_entity_poly.pdbx_strand_id
1 'polypeptide(L)'
;MTKTKSKETKKENPEINLDELIMNCGSKKYQELVLAMKWVYHLKESDEYKNKPASELIERALKDILSGSVTPKEIAKAIEKDEERRLERIAEKKRERAAKKAADEK
;
A
#
# COMPACT_ATOMS: atom_id res chain seq x y z
N MET A 1 42.92 -9.00 22.01
CA MET A 1 41.67 -8.23 21.76
C MET A 1 41.42 -8.19 20.26
N THR A 2 40.72 -9.19 19.74
CA THR A 2 40.39 -9.33 18.32
C THR A 2 39.08 -8.59 18.03
N LYS A 3 39.15 -7.46 17.33
CA LYS A 3 37.96 -6.74 16.85
C LYS A 3 37.45 -7.42 15.57
N THR A 4 36.41 -8.23 15.73
CA THR A 4 35.62 -8.77 14.62
C THR A 4 34.83 -7.62 14.00
N LYS A 5 35.24 -7.18 12.79
CA LYS A 5 34.49 -6.20 12.00
C LYS A 5 33.41 -6.95 11.23
N SER A 6 32.18 -6.92 11.73
CA SER A 6 31.01 -7.47 11.05
C SER A 6 30.90 -6.86 9.65
N LYS A 7 31.01 -7.72 8.65
CA LYS A 7 30.76 -7.40 7.24
C LYS A 7 29.26 -7.27 7.08
N GLU A 8 28.77 -6.03 7.08
CA GLU A 8 27.39 -5.70 6.77
C GLU A 8 27.15 -6.04 5.29
N THR A 9 26.56 -7.21 5.04
CA THR A 9 26.10 -7.63 3.72
C THR A 9 24.90 -6.77 3.35
N LYS A 10 25.17 -5.63 2.71
CA LYS A 10 24.19 -4.90 1.90
C LYS A 10 23.65 -5.90 0.88
N LYS A 11 22.45 -6.44 1.12
CA LYS A 11 21.72 -7.22 0.11
C LYS A 11 21.53 -6.29 -1.08
N GLU A 12 22.33 -6.50 -2.12
CA GLU A 12 22.03 -6.01 -3.46
C GLU A 12 20.68 -6.61 -3.82
N ASN A 13 19.64 -5.78 -3.74
CA ASN A 13 18.35 -6.13 -4.31
C ASN A 13 18.62 -6.15 -5.82
N PRO A 14 18.51 -7.28 -6.53
CA PRO A 14 18.59 -7.27 -7.98
C PRO A 14 17.58 -6.23 -8.44
N GLU A 15 18.05 -5.22 -9.16
CA GLU A 15 17.22 -4.11 -9.59
C GLU A 15 16.07 -4.68 -10.41
N ILE A 16 14.89 -4.78 -9.78
CA ILE A 16 13.72 -5.40 -10.40
C ILE A 16 13.34 -4.52 -11.59
N ASN A 17 13.63 -5.01 -12.79
CA ASN A 17 13.30 -4.34 -14.03
C ASN A 17 11.79 -4.44 -14.26
N LEU A 18 11.10 -3.35 -13.97
CA LEU A 18 9.64 -3.30 -14.06
C LEU A 18 9.16 -3.43 -15.51
N ASP A 19 9.89 -2.87 -16.48
CA ASP A 19 9.51 -2.95 -17.89
C ASP A 19 9.54 -4.40 -18.38
N GLU A 20 10.58 -5.15 -18.00
CA GLU A 20 10.68 -6.58 -18.30
C GLU A 20 9.53 -7.38 -17.69
N LEU A 21 9.20 -7.13 -16.41
CA LEU A 21 8.07 -7.77 -15.75
C LEU A 21 6.73 -7.47 -16.44
N ILE A 22 6.53 -6.23 -16.89
CA ILE A 22 5.31 -5.80 -17.60
C ILE A 22 5.21 -6.46 -18.97
N MET A 23 6.33 -6.62 -19.68
CA MET A 23 6.37 -7.28 -21.00
C MET A 23 6.11 -8.78 -20.87
N ASN A 24 6.64 -9.42 -19.83
CA ASN A 24 6.57 -10.87 -19.61
C ASN A 24 5.29 -11.34 -18.88
N CYS A 25 4.46 -10.43 -18.38
CA CYS A 25 3.25 -10.75 -17.61
C CYS A 25 2.17 -11.56 -18.38
N GLY A 26 2.26 -11.59 -19.71
CA GLY A 26 1.38 -12.42 -20.55
C GLY A 26 -0.10 -12.04 -20.45
N SER A 27 -1.00 -13.03 -20.54
CA SER A 27 -2.45 -12.82 -20.60
C SER A 27 -3.09 -12.27 -19.32
N LYS A 28 -2.37 -12.31 -18.19
CA LYS A 28 -2.85 -11.81 -16.89
C LYS A 28 -2.54 -10.33 -16.63
N LYS A 29 -1.80 -9.68 -17.53
CA LYS A 29 -1.34 -8.28 -17.40
C LYS A 29 -2.41 -7.30 -16.92
N TYR A 30 -3.62 -7.36 -17.47
CA TYR A 30 -4.71 -6.46 -17.07
C TYR A 30 -5.26 -6.78 -15.68
N GLN A 31 -5.27 -8.05 -15.28
CA GLN A 31 -5.68 -8.46 -13.93
C GLN A 31 -4.66 -7.97 -12.90
N GLU A 32 -3.37 -8.14 -13.18
CA GLU A 32 -2.29 -7.66 -12.31
C GLU A 32 -2.28 -6.13 -12.21
N LEU A 33 -2.58 -5.41 -13.31
CA LEU A 33 -2.72 -3.95 -13.28
C LEU A 33 -3.88 -3.48 -12.38
N VAL A 34 -5.02 -4.17 -12.43
CA VAL A 34 -6.16 -3.86 -11.55
C VAL A 34 -5.81 -4.14 -10.09
N LEU A 35 -5.08 -5.23 -9.82
CA LEU A 35 -4.58 -5.51 -8.48
C LEU A 35 -3.57 -4.45 -8.02
N ALA A 36 -2.72 -3.95 -8.90
CA ALA A 36 -1.76 -2.87 -8.60
C ALA A 36 -2.47 -1.59 -8.22
N MET A 37 -3.50 -1.19 -8.98
CA MET A 37 -4.28 0.00 -8.64
C MET A 37 -5.00 -0.15 -7.29
N LYS A 38 -5.54 -1.33 -7.00
CA LYS A 38 -6.11 -1.65 -5.69
C LYS A 38 -5.08 -1.53 -4.57
N TRP A 39 -3.87 -2.02 -4.80
CA TRP A 39 -2.77 -1.91 -3.85
C TRP A 39 -2.28 -0.47 -3.66
N VAL A 40 -2.30 0.36 -4.70
CA VAL A 40 -2.01 1.81 -4.59
C VAL A 40 -2.95 2.50 -3.61
N TYR A 41 -4.25 2.15 -3.60
CA TYR A 41 -5.19 2.72 -2.62
C TYR A 41 -4.79 2.37 -1.19
N HIS A 42 -4.36 1.13 -0.95
CA HIS A 42 -3.84 0.73 0.35
C HIS A 42 -2.56 1.50 0.72
N LEU A 43 -1.60 1.62 -0.21
CA LEU A 43 -0.36 2.35 0.02
C LEU A 43 -0.62 3.82 0.43
N LYS A 44 -1.66 4.47 -0.11
CA LYS A 44 -2.02 5.84 0.28
C LYS A 44 -2.44 5.99 1.74
N GLU A 45 -2.94 4.93 2.37
CA GLU A 45 -3.32 4.93 3.79
C GLU A 45 -2.15 4.56 4.71
N SER A 46 -1.02 4.08 4.16
CA SER A 46 0.20 3.79 4.92
C SER A 46 0.99 5.07 5.20
N ASP A 47 1.45 5.23 6.44
CA ASP A 47 2.24 6.40 6.85
C ASP A 47 3.54 6.59 6.06
N GLU A 48 4.12 5.49 5.57
CA GLU A 48 5.36 5.50 4.79
C GLU A 48 5.15 6.06 3.37
N TYR A 49 3.94 5.96 2.83
CA TYR A 49 3.63 6.20 1.41
C TYR A 49 2.59 7.31 1.18
N LYS A 50 1.84 7.72 2.21
CA LYS A 50 0.76 8.72 2.10
C LYS A 50 1.15 10.07 1.48
N ASN A 51 2.42 10.45 1.59
CA ASN A 51 2.93 11.73 1.09
C ASN A 51 3.69 11.59 -0.24
N LYS A 52 3.81 10.37 -0.79
CA LYS A 52 4.54 10.13 -2.03
C LYS A 52 3.66 10.43 -3.25
N PRO A 53 4.27 10.86 -4.37
CA PRO A 53 3.54 11.11 -5.60
C PRO A 53 2.91 9.81 -6.13
N ALA A 54 1.78 9.96 -6.84
CA ALA A 54 1.03 8.82 -7.36
C ALA A 54 1.88 7.91 -8.28
N SER A 55 2.82 8.48 -9.04
CA SER A 55 3.74 7.73 -9.90
C SER A 55 4.59 6.73 -9.10
N GLU A 56 5.18 7.17 -7.97
CA GLU A 56 5.98 6.30 -7.11
C GLU A 56 5.14 5.18 -6.48
N LEU A 57 3.89 5.48 -6.12
CA LEU A 57 2.97 4.47 -5.57
C LEU A 57 2.62 3.42 -6.62
N ILE A 58 2.33 3.85 -7.85
CA ILE A 58 2.00 2.95 -8.97
C ILE A 58 3.20 2.06 -9.28
N GLU A 59 4.39 2.65 -9.39
CA GLU A 59 5.62 1.90 -9.65
C GLU A 59 5.89 0.86 -8.55
N ARG A 60 5.76 1.27 -7.28
CA ARG A 60 5.91 0.36 -6.15
C ARG A 60 4.88 -0.76 -6.19
N ALA A 61 3.62 -0.45 -6.43
CA ALA A 61 2.57 -1.44 -6.45
C ALA A 61 2.72 -2.45 -7.59
N LEU A 62 3.14 -2.00 -8.77
CA LEU A 62 3.44 -2.90 -9.88
C LEU A 62 4.63 -3.81 -9.55
N LYS A 63 5.70 -3.27 -8.93
CA LYS A 63 6.84 -4.08 -8.47
C LYS A 63 6.41 -5.13 -7.45
N ASP A 64 5.62 -4.76 -6.45
CA ASP A 64 5.16 -5.65 -5.39
C ASP A 64 4.35 -6.83 -5.95
N ILE A 65 3.50 -6.58 -6.93
CA ILE A 65 2.60 -7.59 -7.50
C ILE A 65 3.29 -8.44 -8.54
N LEU A 66 4.00 -7.83 -9.50
CA LEU A 66 4.65 -8.56 -10.57
C LEU A 66 5.85 -9.38 -10.10
N SER A 67 6.47 -9.00 -8.98
CA SER A 67 7.47 -9.83 -8.30
C SER A 67 6.88 -10.95 -7.44
N GLY A 68 5.56 -10.95 -7.22
CA GLY A 68 4.89 -11.86 -6.29
C GLY A 68 5.16 -11.57 -4.81
N SER A 69 5.74 -10.41 -4.49
CA SER A 69 5.95 -9.97 -3.09
C SER A 69 4.63 -9.75 -2.34
N VAL A 70 3.56 -9.45 -3.08
CA VAL A 70 2.20 -9.29 -2.54
C VAL A 70 1.23 -10.14 -3.34
N THR A 71 0.45 -10.95 -2.63
CA THR A 71 -0.55 -11.85 -3.22
C THR A 71 -1.94 -11.21 -3.31
N PRO A 72 -2.80 -11.67 -4.23
CA PRO A 72 -4.18 -11.16 -4.32
C PRO A 72 -4.98 -11.28 -3.02
N LYS A 73 -4.69 -12.31 -2.20
CA LYS A 73 -5.34 -12.51 -0.89
C LYS A 73 -4.92 -11.46 0.12
N GLU A 74 -3.67 -11.04 0.11
CA GLU A 74 -3.16 -9.97 0.99
C GLU A 74 -3.75 -8.63 0.59
N ILE A 75 -3.85 -8.35 -0.72
CA ILE A 75 -4.50 -7.16 -1.26
C ILE A 75 -5.96 -7.09 -0.79
N ALA A 76 -6.71 -8.20 -0.92
CA ALA A 76 -8.10 -8.24 -0.50
C ALA A 76 -8.26 -7.93 1.01
N LYS A 77 -7.44 -8.55 1.85
CA LYS A 77 -7.45 -8.31 3.30
C LYS A 77 -7.06 -6.88 3.67
N ALA A 78 -6.10 -6.28 2.94
CA ALA A 78 -5.68 -4.92 3.19
C ALA A 78 -6.81 -3.92 2.89
N ILE A 79 -7.47 -4.08 1.75
CA ILE A 79 -8.59 -3.22 1.34
C ILE A 79 -9.77 -3.34 2.31
N GLU A 80 -10.09 -4.55 2.76
CA GLU A 80 -11.16 -4.78 3.74
C GLU A 80 -10.90 -4.00 5.04
N LYS A 81 -9.67 -4.07 5.55
CA LYS A 81 -9.25 -3.32 6.75
C LYS A 81 -9.26 -1.80 6.53
N ASP A 82 -8.84 -1.34 5.36
CA ASP A 82 -8.83 0.09 5.06
C ASP A 82 -10.26 0.65 4.98
N GLU A 83 -11.20 -0.11 4.40
CA GLU A 83 -12.60 0.29 4.33
C GLU A 83 -13.26 0.25 5.72
N GLU A 84 -12.97 -0.75 6.56
CA GLU A 84 -13.41 -0.80 7.96
C GLU A 84 -12.96 0.46 8.72
N ARG A 85 -11.66 0.78 8.66
CA ARG A 85 -11.09 1.98 9.28
C ARG A 85 -11.74 3.27 8.74
N ARG A 86 -12.03 3.32 7.45
CA ARG A 86 -12.68 4.47 6.82
C ARG A 86 -14.11 4.65 7.36
N LEU A 87 -14.88 3.57 7.49
CA LEU A 87 -16.23 3.60 8.05
C LEU A 87 -16.24 4.04 9.51
N GLU A 88 -15.27 3.57 10.31
CA GLU A 88 -15.09 4.01 11.70
C GLU A 88 -14.83 5.51 11.80
N ARG A 89 -13.89 6.05 11.00
CA ARG A 89 -13.61 7.50 10.94
C ARG A 89 -14.83 8.33 10.55
N ILE A 90 -15.68 7.81 9.66
CA ILE A 90 -16.93 8.47 9.25
C ILE A 90 -17.94 8.46 10.41
N ALA A 91 -18.09 7.33 11.09
CA ALA A 91 -18.99 7.18 12.22
C ALA A 91 -18.59 8.10 13.39
N GLU A 92 -17.30 8.18 13.70
CA GLU A 92 -16.75 9.07 14.73
C GLU A 92 -17.04 10.54 14.41
N LYS A 93 -16.70 11.00 13.19
CA LYS A 93 -17.00 12.38 12.74
C LYS A 93 -18.49 12.71 12.81
N LYS A 94 -19.37 11.72 12.55
CA LYS A 94 -20.82 11.90 12.67
C LYS A 94 -21.24 12.07 14.13
N ARG A 95 -20.68 11.28 15.05
CA ARG A 95 -20.92 11.40 16.51
C ARG A 95 -20.43 12.75 17.05
N GLU A 96 -19.22 13.18 16.67
CA GLU A 96 -18.68 14.48 17.07
C GLU A 96 -19.56 15.65 16.61
N ARG A 97 -20.02 15.61 15.36
CA ARG A 97 -20.92 16.64 14.82
C ARG A 97 -22.26 16.67 15.54
N ALA A 98 -22.81 15.50 15.91
CA ALA A 98 -24.05 15.42 16.68
C ALA A 98 -23.86 15.97 18.11
N ALA A 99 -22.75 15.65 18.76
CA ALA A 99 -22.42 16.14 20.09
C ALA A 99 -22.22 17.67 20.12
N LYS A 100 -21.53 18.23 19.12
CA LYS A 100 -21.37 19.69 18.97
C LYS A 100 -22.71 20.41 18.81
N LYS A 101 -23.58 19.89 17.93
CA LYS A 101 -24.93 20.45 17.74
C LYS A 101 -25.76 20.42 19.03
N ALA A 102 -25.71 19.33 19.78
CA ALA A 102 -26.44 19.20 21.04
C ALA A 102 -25.87 20.09 22.17
N ALA A 103 -24.60 20.49 22.08
CA ALA A 103 -23.96 21.42 23.01
C ALA A 103 -24.27 22.88 22.66
N ASP A 104 -24.39 23.22 21.37
CA ASP A 104 -24.74 24.58 20.90
C ASP A 104 -26.23 24.92 21.08
N GLU A 105 -27.10 23.91 21.25
CA GLU A 105 -28.56 24.07 21.49
C GLU A 105 -28.93 24.16 22.99
N LYS A 106 -27.95 24.14 23.90
CA LYS A 106 -28.14 24.28 25.36
C LYS A 106 -27.58 25.60 25.88
#